data_AF-A0A520HHH2-F1
#
_entry.id   AF-A0A520HHH2-F1
#
_cell.length_a   1.000
_cell.length_b   1.000
_cell.length_c   1.000
_cell.angle_alpha   90.00
_cell.angle_beta   90.00
_cell.angle_gamma   90.00
#
_symmetry.space_group_name_H-M   'P 1'
#
loop_
_entity.id
_entity.type
_entity.pdbx_description
1 polymer ?
#
loop_
_entity_poly.entity_id
_entity_poly.type
_entity_poly.pdbx_seq_one_letter_code
_entity_poly.pdbx_strand_id
1 'polypeptide(L)'
;MKLNTTANYEYVSRTFKPIERYRTVEFNRDFNLDAITTEATEHLFSAGLQLFKNENQNIGYALNTFTREGQYQGYLHRVNALYKAGKYGFKYDGSLLSSDAITNDGTFFKHYLDANREIFNLVAGFVFEQQQNITADKQTDALTGNSFSYS
;
A
#
# COMPACT_ATOMS: atom_id res chain seq x y z
N MET A 1 20.61 -17.74 -0.70
CA MET A 1 19.63 -16.76 -0.19
C MET A 1 20.24 -15.38 -0.34
N LYS A 2 19.46 -14.37 -0.75
CA LYS A 2 19.92 -13.01 -1.03
C LYS A 2 19.05 -12.02 -0.27
N LEU A 3 19.63 -10.91 0.15
CA LEU A 3 18.90 -9.74 0.65
C LEU A 3 18.95 -8.69 -0.44
N ASN A 4 17.81 -8.34 -1.01
CA ASN A 4 17.68 -7.23 -1.94
C ASN A 4 17.21 -6.00 -1.16
N THR A 5 17.79 -4.84 -1.47
CA THR A 5 17.39 -3.56 -0.90
C THR A 5 17.08 -2.59 -2.02
N THR A 6 16.10 -1.71 -1.81
CA THR A 6 15.70 -0.68 -2.77
C THR A 6 15.48 0.63 -2.04
N ALA A 7 15.83 1.73 -2.69
CA ALA A 7 15.56 3.08 -2.23
C ALA A 7 15.29 3.96 -3.45
N ASN A 8 14.19 4.70 -3.42
CA ASN A 8 13.79 5.61 -4.49
C ASN A 8 13.30 6.92 -3.86
N TYR A 9 13.56 8.01 -4.57
CA TYR A 9 13.08 9.33 -4.19
C TYR A 9 12.58 10.06 -5.42
N GLU A 10 11.40 10.66 -5.32
CA GLU A 10 10.78 11.48 -6.35
C GLU A 10 10.43 12.85 -5.74
N TYR A 11 10.76 13.90 -6.50
CA TYR A 11 10.47 15.28 -6.17
C TYR A 11 9.61 15.89 -7.28
N VAL A 12 8.53 16.55 -6.88
CA VAL A 12 7.68 17.32 -7.79
C VAL A 12 7.60 18.75 -7.28
N SER A 13 8.03 19.70 -8.12
CA SER A 13 7.93 21.12 -7.78
C SER A 13 6.47 21.59 -7.88
N ARG A 14 6.07 22.54 -7.03
CA ARG A 14 4.75 23.18 -7.10
C ARG A 14 4.42 23.79 -8.47
N THR A 15 5.43 24.19 -9.24
CA THR A 15 5.27 24.80 -10.57
C THR A 15 5.27 23.77 -11.71
N PHE A 16 5.45 22.48 -11.40
CA PHE A 16 5.43 21.42 -12.38
C PHE A 16 4.01 21.20 -12.90
N LYS A 17 3.84 21.27 -14.23
CA LYS A 17 2.56 21.08 -14.91
C LYS A 17 2.68 19.93 -15.89
N PRO A 18 2.31 18.70 -15.49
CA PRO A 18 2.42 17.55 -16.37
C PRO A 18 1.36 17.63 -17.48
N ILE A 19 1.75 17.28 -18.71
CA ILE A 19 0.84 17.28 -19.87
C ILE A 19 -0.15 16.11 -19.78
N GLU A 20 0.28 15.00 -19.17
CA GLU A 20 -0.50 13.80 -18.90
C GLU A 20 -0.30 13.33 -17.47
N ARG A 21 -1.11 12.38 -16.98
CA ARG A 21 -0.93 11.82 -15.64
C ARG A 21 0.39 11.04 -15.57
N TYR A 22 1.29 11.44 -14.68
CA TYR A 22 2.59 10.80 -14.49
C TYR A 22 2.60 9.72 -13.38
N ARG A 23 1.55 9.64 -12.55
CA ARG A 23 1.35 8.57 -11.56
C ARG A 23 0.18 7.66 -11.92
N THR A 24 0.23 6.43 -11.44
CA THR A 24 -0.85 5.46 -11.65
C THR A 24 -2.12 5.89 -10.90
N VAL A 25 -3.29 5.44 -11.35
CA VAL A 25 -4.56 5.60 -10.60
C VAL A 25 -4.44 4.97 -9.21
N GLU A 26 -3.73 3.85 -9.15
CA GLU A 26 -3.45 3.07 -7.95
C GLU A 26 -2.71 3.87 -6.88
N PHE A 27 -1.83 4.80 -7.27
CA PHE A 27 -1.14 5.68 -6.33
C PHE A 27 -2.11 6.48 -5.46
N ASN A 28 -3.12 7.12 -6.07
CA ASN A 28 -4.09 7.92 -5.33
C ASN A 28 -4.93 7.05 -4.38
N ARG A 29 -5.33 5.86 -4.84
CA ARG A 29 -6.09 4.91 -4.03
C ARG A 29 -5.28 4.43 -2.83
N ASP A 30 -4.03 4.05 -3.06
CA ASP A 30 -3.14 3.51 -2.03
C ASP A 30 -2.77 4.54 -0.97
N PHE A 31 -2.82 5.83 -1.30
CA PHE A 31 -2.57 6.94 -0.38
C PHE A 31 -3.86 7.66 0.08
N ASN A 32 -5.05 7.17 -0.23
CA ASN A 32 -6.31 7.86 0.10
C ASN A 32 -6.31 9.34 -0.33
N LEU A 33 -5.73 9.64 -1.49
CA LEU A 33 -5.71 11.00 -2.01
C LEU A 33 -7.06 11.29 -2.67
N ASP A 34 -7.77 12.28 -2.14
CA ASP A 34 -8.91 12.89 -2.83
C ASP A 34 -8.46 13.49 -4.16
N ALA A 35 -9.40 13.90 -5.02
CA ALA A 35 -9.07 14.60 -6.25
C ALA A 35 -8.35 15.93 -5.93
N ILE A 36 -7.02 15.92 -5.90
CA ILE A 36 -6.25 17.07 -5.45
C ILE A 36 -6.17 18.12 -6.55
N THR A 37 -6.66 19.33 -6.27
CA THR A 37 -6.78 20.43 -7.23
C THR A 37 -5.79 21.57 -7.00
N THR A 38 -5.06 21.55 -5.88
CA THR A 38 -4.13 22.62 -5.50
C THR A 38 -2.69 22.27 -5.88
N GLU A 39 -1.92 23.28 -6.28
CA GLU A 39 -0.47 23.13 -6.51
C GLU A 39 0.25 22.95 -5.16
N ALA A 40 1.22 22.03 -5.10
CA ALA A 40 2.07 21.81 -3.92
C ALA A 40 3.40 21.20 -4.34
N THR A 41 4.45 21.45 -3.55
CA THR A 41 5.68 20.66 -3.65
C THR A 41 5.39 19.28 -3.09
N GLU A 42 5.81 18.24 -3.80
CA GLU A 42 5.59 16.85 -3.40
C GLU A 42 6.92 16.11 -3.24
N HIS A 43 6.94 15.24 -2.23
CA HIS A 43 8.05 14.35 -1.94
C HIS A 43 7.51 12.94 -1.80
N LEU A 44 8.05 12.01 -2.57
CA LEU A 44 7.78 10.59 -2.43
C LEU A 44 9.10 9.88 -2.16
N PHE A 45 9.17 9.18 -1.04
CA PHE A 45 10.30 8.32 -0.71
C PHE A 45 9.81 6.88 -0.54
N SER A 46 10.55 5.94 -1.11
CA SER A 46 10.25 4.51 -1.03
C SER A 46 11.51 3.76 -0.65
N ALA A 47 11.43 2.94 0.40
CA ALA A 47 12.51 2.05 0.80
C ALA A 47 11.96 0.63 0.97
N GLY A 48 12.71 -0.38 0.53
CA GLY A 48 12.28 -1.77 0.58
C GLY A 48 13.40 -2.74 0.90
N LEU A 49 13.04 -3.81 1.60
CA LEU A 49 13.89 -4.95 1.94
C LEU A 49 13.19 -6.22 1.45
N GLN A 50 13.92 -7.11 0.79
CA GLN A 50 13.39 -8.39 0.37
C GLN A 50 14.39 -9.52 0.62
N LEU A 51 13.98 -10.49 1.43
CA LEU A 51 14.69 -11.75 1.55
C LEU A 51 14.25 -12.66 0.40
N PHE A 52 15.15 -12.91 -0.55
CA PHE A 52 14.87 -13.63 -1.78
C PHE A 52 15.69 -14.92 -1.85
N LYS A 53 15.01 -16.06 -1.98
CA LYS A 53 15.66 -17.35 -2.27
C LYS A 53 15.44 -17.77 -3.72
N ASN A 54 14.20 -17.66 -4.20
CA ASN A 54 13.81 -17.82 -5.61
C ASN A 54 12.42 -17.17 -5.81
N GLU A 55 11.88 -17.21 -7.03
CA GLU A 55 10.59 -16.63 -7.38
C GLU A 55 9.43 -17.16 -6.52
N ASN A 56 9.53 -18.39 -6.04
CA ASN A 56 8.52 -19.06 -5.25
C ASN A 56 8.77 -18.95 -3.73
N GLN A 57 9.88 -18.37 -3.29
CA GLN A 57 10.30 -18.29 -1.89
C GLN A 57 10.94 -16.93 -1.64
N ASN A 58 10.10 -15.94 -1.33
CA ASN A 58 10.54 -14.59 -1.01
C ASN A 58 9.58 -13.91 -0.03
N ILE A 59 10.12 -12.98 0.76
CA ILE A 59 9.36 -12.09 1.62
C ILE A 59 9.93 -10.68 1.49
N GLY A 60 9.05 -9.71 1.32
CA GLY A 60 9.37 -8.31 1.14
C GLY A 60 8.62 -7.44 2.14
N TYR A 61 9.28 -6.35 2.51
CA TYR A 61 8.70 -5.24 3.24
C TYR A 61 9.10 -3.94 2.54
N ALA A 62 8.15 -3.03 2.38
CA ALA A 62 8.41 -1.70 1.84
C ALA A 62 7.72 -0.63 2.69
N LEU A 63 8.42 0.49 2.90
CA LEU A 63 7.90 1.72 3.45
C LEU A 63 7.86 2.76 2.34
N ASN A 64 6.70 3.38 2.14
CA ASN A 64 6.53 4.50 1.22
C ASN A 64 5.99 5.69 2.00
N THR A 65 6.64 6.84 1.87
CA THR A 65 6.20 8.09 2.49
C THR A 65 5.87 9.08 1.40
N PHE A 66 4.68 9.67 1.46
CA PHE A 66 4.27 10.69 0.50
C PHE A 66 3.89 11.96 1.25
N THR A 67 4.49 13.07 0.87
CA THR A 67 4.24 14.38 1.47
C THR A 67 3.86 15.36 0.37
N ARG A 68 2.80 16.12 0.61
CA ARG A 68 2.50 17.35 -0.12
C ARG A 68 2.58 18.51 0.87
N GLU A 69 3.51 19.42 0.66
CA GLU A 69 3.84 20.49 1.62
C GLU A 69 2.58 21.24 2.08
N GLY A 70 2.31 21.20 3.39
CA GLY A 70 1.18 21.88 4.03
C GLY A 70 -0.20 21.28 3.73
N GLN A 71 -0.27 20.13 3.03
CA GLN A 71 -1.54 19.56 2.55
C GLN A 71 -1.78 18.11 2.97
N TYR A 72 -0.74 17.28 2.94
CA TYR A 72 -0.88 15.85 3.14
C TYR A 72 0.42 15.20 3.58
N GLN A 73 0.35 14.23 4.48
CA GLN A 73 1.41 13.31 4.83
C GLN A 73 0.86 11.89 4.93
N GLY A 74 1.48 10.94 4.22
CA GLY A 74 1.11 9.53 4.25
C GLY A 74 2.30 8.63 4.53
N TYR A 75 2.09 7.59 5.31
CA TYR A 75 3.03 6.51 5.60
C TYR A 75 2.39 5.18 5.26
N LEU A 76 2.93 4.52 4.23
CA LEU A 76 2.37 3.30 3.67
C LEU A 76 3.35 2.15 3.80
N HIS A 77 3.02 1.24 4.70
CA HIS A 77 3.70 -0.03 4.92
C HIS A 77 3.12 -1.08 3.98
N ARG A 78 3.98 -1.85 3.31
CA ARG A 78 3.59 -2.99 2.50
C ARG A 78 4.40 -4.22 2.90
N VAL A 79 3.74 -5.36 2.99
CA VAL A 79 4.35 -6.67 3.20
C VAL A 79 3.86 -7.59 2.11
N ASN A 80 4.77 -8.29 1.44
CA ASN A 80 4.43 -9.33 0.48
C ASN A 80 5.24 -10.58 0.80
N ALA A 81 4.61 -11.75 0.76
CA ALA A 81 5.28 -13.02 0.96
C ALA A 81 4.76 -14.05 -0.02
N LEU A 82 5.68 -14.80 -0.61
CA LEU A 82 5.36 -15.95 -1.45
C LEU A 82 6.26 -17.10 -1.01
N TYR A 83 5.63 -18.21 -0.65
CA TYR A 83 6.31 -19.41 -0.22
C TYR A 83 5.63 -20.63 -0.82
N LYS A 84 6.29 -21.29 -1.76
CA LYS A 84 5.91 -22.60 -2.28
C LYS A 84 7.04 -23.59 -2.03
N ALA A 85 6.72 -24.67 -1.33
CA ALA A 85 7.65 -25.75 -1.00
C ALA A 85 6.95 -27.11 -1.14
N GLY A 86 7.34 -27.86 -2.17
CA GLY A 86 6.66 -29.09 -2.53
C GLY A 86 5.18 -28.84 -2.80
N LYS A 87 4.32 -29.53 -2.04
CA LYS A 87 2.86 -29.45 -2.16
C LYS A 87 2.25 -28.27 -1.39
N TYR A 88 3.02 -27.50 -0.63
CA TYR A 88 2.50 -26.41 0.19
C TYR A 88 2.70 -25.07 -0.49
N GLY A 89 1.67 -24.24 -0.48
CA GLY A 89 1.68 -22.86 -0.96
C GLY A 89 1.20 -21.91 0.13
N PHE A 90 1.86 -20.77 0.23
CA PHE A 90 1.48 -19.64 1.07
C PHE A 90 1.76 -18.36 0.31
N LYS A 91 0.77 -17.48 0.24
CA LYS A 91 0.86 -16.14 -0.34
C LYS A 91 0.22 -15.16 0.63
N TYR A 92 0.89 -14.03 0.85
CA TYR A 92 0.39 -12.94 1.65
C TYR A 92 0.71 -11.61 0.98
N ASP A 93 -0.27 -10.73 0.90
CA ASP A 93 -0.11 -9.35 0.43
C ASP A 93 -0.85 -8.46 1.43
N GLY A 94 -0.15 -7.54 2.08
CA GLY A 94 -0.70 -6.65 3.09
C GLY A 94 -0.23 -5.22 2.90
N SER A 95 -1.12 -4.26 3.15
CA SER A 95 -0.83 -2.83 3.13
C SER A 95 -1.49 -2.14 4.32
N LEU A 96 -0.75 -1.21 4.94
CA LEU A 96 -1.24 -0.37 6.01
C LEU A 96 -0.79 1.08 5.75
N LEU A 97 -1.76 1.95 5.48
CA LEU A 97 -1.59 3.39 5.35
C LEU A 97 -2.03 4.06 6.66
N SER A 98 -1.22 5.01 7.11
CA SER A 98 -1.67 6.12 7.95
C SER A 98 -1.49 7.42 7.17
N SER A 99 -2.52 8.25 7.14
CA SER A 99 -2.54 9.50 6.39
C SER A 99 -3.10 10.64 7.24
N ASP A 100 -2.46 11.80 7.13
CA ASP A 100 -2.87 13.07 7.69
C ASP A 100 -3.08 14.05 6.52
N ALA A 101 -4.29 14.56 6.35
CA ALA A 101 -4.61 15.63 5.41
C ALA A 101 -5.12 16.87 6.17
N ILE A 102 -5.27 18.01 5.47
CA ILE A 102 -5.75 19.26 6.08
C ILE A 102 -7.08 19.07 6.81
N THR A 103 -8.05 18.40 6.18
CA THR A 103 -9.41 18.28 6.70
C THR A 103 -9.68 16.93 7.35
N ASN A 104 -8.92 15.90 7.00
CA ASN A 104 -9.23 14.53 7.38
C ASN A 104 -7.97 13.77 7.83
N ASP A 105 -8.14 12.87 8.79
CA ASP A 105 -7.18 11.79 9.06
C ASP A 105 -7.70 10.49 8.47
N GLY A 106 -6.78 9.59 8.13
CA GLY A 106 -7.12 8.33 7.47
C GLY A 106 -6.23 7.17 7.88
N THR A 107 -6.83 5.98 7.93
CA THR A 107 -6.14 4.70 8.05
C THR A 107 -6.73 3.75 7.02
N PHE A 108 -5.88 3.14 6.20
CA PHE A 108 -6.29 2.12 5.25
C PHE A 108 -5.50 0.84 5.51
N PHE A 109 -6.22 -0.24 5.82
CA PHE A 109 -5.65 -1.57 5.98
C PHE A 109 -6.26 -2.49 4.93
N LYS A 110 -5.42 -3.23 4.22
CA LYS A 110 -5.84 -4.28 3.30
C LYS A 110 -4.91 -5.47 3.46
N HIS A 111 -5.47 -6.67 3.49
CA HIS A 111 -4.65 -7.85 3.39
C HIS A 111 -5.36 -8.98 2.63
N TYR A 112 -4.54 -9.80 1.99
CA TYR A 112 -4.90 -11.02 1.29
C TYR A 112 -3.99 -12.12 1.78
N LEU A 113 -4.55 -13.24 2.19
CA LEU A 113 -3.85 -14.44 2.62
C LEU A 113 -4.40 -15.63 1.84
N ASP A 114 -3.51 -16.44 1.29
CA ASP A 114 -3.83 -17.71 0.66
C ASP A 114 -2.86 -18.76 1.20
N ALA A 115 -3.40 -19.75 1.90
CA ALA A 115 -2.67 -20.90 2.39
C ALA A 115 -3.28 -22.16 1.77
N ASN A 116 -2.50 -22.88 0.98
CA ASN A 116 -3.00 -24.00 0.19
C ASN A 116 -2.05 -25.19 0.18
N ARG A 117 -2.60 -26.34 -0.22
CA ARG A 117 -1.89 -27.59 -0.37
C ARG A 117 -2.42 -28.38 -1.57
N GLU A 118 -1.50 -28.91 -2.37
CA GLU A 118 -1.79 -29.86 -3.44
C GLU A 118 -2.11 -31.25 -2.85
N ILE A 119 -3.29 -31.79 -3.17
CA ILE A 119 -3.79 -33.10 -2.74
C ILE A 119 -4.25 -33.86 -3.99
N PHE A 120 -3.49 -34.88 -4.40
CA PHE A 120 -3.66 -35.56 -5.70
C PHE A 120 -3.66 -34.54 -6.86
N ASN A 121 -4.77 -34.44 -7.59
CA ASN A 121 -4.96 -33.51 -8.70
C ASN A 121 -5.80 -32.28 -8.29
N LEU A 122 -5.97 -32.04 -6.99
CA LEU A 122 -6.74 -30.94 -6.42
C LEU A 122 -5.86 -30.02 -5.58
N VAL A 123 -6.29 -28.78 -5.40
CA VAL A 123 -5.70 -27.85 -4.43
C VAL A 123 -6.76 -27.59 -3.37
N ALA A 124 -6.42 -27.87 -2.11
CA ALA A 124 -7.23 -27.55 -0.95
C ALA A 124 -6.55 -26.43 -0.17
N GLY A 125 -7.30 -25.45 0.29
CA GLY A 125 -6.72 -24.31 0.98
C GLY A 125 -7.75 -23.39 1.60
N PHE A 126 -7.24 -22.30 2.15
CA PHE A 126 -7.99 -21.24 2.80
C PHE A 126 -7.51 -19.91 2.24
N VAL A 127 -8.47 -19.07 1.83
CA VAL A 127 -8.23 -17.70 1.38
C VAL A 127 -8.97 -16.77 2.33
N PHE A 128 -8.29 -15.71 2.76
CA PHE A 128 -8.86 -14.65 3.57
C PHE A 128 -8.45 -13.29 3.03
N GLU A 129 -9.42 -12.43 2.80
CA GLU A 129 -9.22 -11.07 2.34
C GLU A 129 -10.04 -10.13 3.20
N GLN A 130 -9.42 -9.03 3.65
CA GLN A 130 -10.13 -7.97 4.34
C GLN A 130 -9.56 -6.63 3.90
N GLN A 131 -10.44 -5.64 3.87
CA GLN A 131 -10.07 -4.25 3.67
C GLN A 131 -10.87 -3.39 4.64
N GLN A 132 -10.19 -2.42 5.24
CA GLN A 132 -10.77 -1.42 6.10
C GLN A 132 -10.16 -0.07 5.75
N ASN A 133 -11.00 0.85 5.30
CA ASN A 133 -10.69 2.24 5.11
C ASN A 133 -11.47 3.07 6.13
N ILE A 134 -10.76 3.83 6.95
CA ILE A 134 -11.37 4.74 7.92
C ILE A 134 -10.81 6.12 7.62
N THR A 135 -11.69 7.06 7.36
CA THR A 135 -11.36 8.47 7.17
C THR A 135 -12.28 9.30 8.05
N ALA A 136 -11.72 10.19 8.87
CA ALA A 136 -12.48 11.02 9.80
C ALA A 136 -12.16 12.49 9.59
N ASP A 137 -13.18 13.34 9.63
CA ASP A 137 -13.03 14.79 9.59
C ASP A 137 -12.42 15.31 10.89
N LYS A 138 -11.36 16.13 10.79
CA LYS A 138 -10.59 16.62 11.94
C LYS A 138 -11.34 17.62 12.83
N GLN A 139 -12.40 18.24 12.34
CA GLN A 139 -13.17 19.22 13.12
C GLN A 139 -14.31 18.56 13.90
N THR A 140 -14.89 17.51 13.33
CA THR A 140 -16.12 16.88 13.84
C THR A 140 -15.91 15.47 14.38
N ASP A 141 -14.73 14.87 14.15
CA ASP A 141 -14.41 13.47 14.39
C ASP A 141 -15.37 12.48 13.70
N ALA A 142 -16.19 12.97 12.78
CA ALA A 142 -17.18 12.17 12.06
C ALA A 142 -16.49 11.39 10.95
N LEU A 143 -16.87 10.12 10.79
CA LEU A 143 -16.46 9.32 9.65
C LEU A 143 -16.95 9.97 8.35
N THR A 144 -16.07 10.09 7.37
CA THR A 144 -16.41 10.61 6.05
C THR A 144 -16.97 9.49 5.17
N GLY A 145 -17.68 9.86 4.09
CA GLY A 145 -18.27 8.90 3.14
C GLY A 145 -17.27 8.01 2.40
N ASN A 146 -15.97 8.29 2.51
CA ASN A 146 -14.89 7.46 1.96
C ASN A 146 -14.53 6.27 2.88
N SER A 147 -15.09 6.20 4.09
CA SER A 147 -14.91 5.08 5.02
C SER A 147 -15.68 3.83 4.54
N PHE A 148 -15.03 2.67 4.56
CA PHE A 148 -15.58 1.40 4.09
C PHE A 148 -14.87 0.21 4.74
N SER A 149 -15.56 -0.91 4.94
CA SER A 149 -14.94 -2.13 5.48
C SER A 149 -15.60 -3.39 4.90
N TYR A 150 -14.81 -4.41 4.58
CA TYR A 150 -15.27 -5.78 4.25
C TYR A 150 -14.26 -6.83 4.69
N SER A 151 -14.74 -8.06 4.82
CA SER A 151 -13.97 -9.27 5.19
C SER A 151 -14.62 -10.53 4.64
#